data_AF-A0A433T9K2-F1
#
_entry.id   AF-A0A433T9K2-F1
#
_cell.length_a   1.000
_cell.length_b   1.000
_cell.length_c   1.000
_cell.angle_alpha   90.00
_cell.angle_beta   90.00
_cell.angle_gamma   90.00
#
_symmetry.space_group_name_H-M   'P 1'
#
loop_
_entity.id
_entity.type
_entity.pdbx_description
1 polymer ?
#
loop_
_entity_poly.entity_id
_entity_poly.type
_entity_poly.pdbx_seq_one_letter_code
_entity_poly.pdbx_strand_id
1 'polypeptide(L)'
;MASYGQSNPEQAKKLLDSMQNDLRTLSAECKRRNPDIKEAAETVQVKLRTISTKSEDIIAGLLPLSVEIIQPFVMGCDTKNPKLLPLCLVAVQRMISHEAISTAAADIIIGMLWRLMEAGLEELKLLQTAILLLTINSVVQHDTLAKALVLCFRLHFTKDSTTINTAAAAIKQLVSAIFDRVVLEDKIPTTEPKETVNIEQLKAGSRTPPSSLRPCAGDAYLLFQDLCQLVNADQPFWLTGMTEMTRTFGLELLEAVLVGYPQIFTKHEEFSFMVKERVCPLVIKLFSPSLKYRQGLPPAPSPAPVEKPFFPIVMRLLRIVAVLIKNYYPLLVSAGGYSAVRNL
;
A
#
# COMPACT_ATOMS: atom_id res chain seq x y z
N MET A 1 8.50 -8.23 -21.93
CA MET A 1 9.94 -7.94 -21.79
C MET A 1 10.06 -6.60 -21.07
N ALA A 2 10.35 -6.65 -19.78
CA ALA A 2 10.52 -5.46 -18.96
C ALA A 2 11.76 -4.69 -19.44
N SER A 3 11.63 -3.37 -19.51
CA SER A 3 12.74 -2.46 -19.75
C SER A 3 13.78 -2.68 -18.67
N TYR A 4 14.86 -3.41 -18.99
CA TYR A 4 16.09 -3.41 -18.20
C TYR A 4 16.59 -1.97 -18.18
N GLY A 5 16.28 -1.25 -17.09
CA GLY A 5 16.98 -0.02 -16.78
C GLY A 5 18.45 -0.38 -16.68
N GLN A 6 19.27 0.07 -17.62
CA GLN A 6 20.72 -0.02 -17.54
C GLN A 6 21.13 0.63 -16.22
N SER A 7 21.33 -0.17 -15.19
CA SER A 7 21.88 0.30 -13.94
C SER A 7 23.31 0.74 -14.24
N ASN A 8 23.57 2.04 -14.14
CA ASN A 8 24.87 2.58 -14.47
C ASN A 8 25.92 1.89 -13.58
N PRO A 9 26.92 1.18 -14.13
CA PRO A 9 27.89 0.40 -13.34
C PRO A 9 28.60 1.25 -12.28
N GLU A 10 28.76 2.55 -12.53
CA GLU A 10 29.30 3.51 -11.58
C GLU A 10 28.39 3.72 -10.34
N GLN A 11 27.07 3.73 -10.53
CA GLN A 11 26.09 3.81 -9.44
C GLN A 11 26.07 2.53 -8.60
N ALA A 12 26.19 1.36 -9.25
CA ALA A 12 26.23 0.08 -8.55
C ALA A 12 27.50 -0.07 -7.69
N LYS A 13 28.65 0.43 -8.18
CA LYS A 13 29.89 0.48 -7.41
C LYS A 13 29.79 1.44 -6.22
N LYS A 14 29.21 2.63 -6.42
CA LYS A 14 28.97 3.60 -5.34
C LYS A 14 28.03 3.05 -4.25
N LEU A 15 27.01 2.29 -4.64
CA LEU A 15 26.14 1.57 -3.70
C LEU A 15 26.96 0.61 -2.84
N LEU A 16 27.78 -0.23 -3.47
CA LEU A 16 28.60 -1.23 -2.78
C LEU A 16 29.61 -0.60 -1.80
N ASP A 17 30.29 0.48 -2.21
CA ASP A 17 31.22 1.22 -1.35
C ASP A 17 30.50 1.84 -0.14
N SER A 18 29.31 2.42 -0.38
CA SER A 18 28.51 3.00 0.69
C SER A 18 28.03 1.93 1.68
N MET A 19 27.60 0.76 1.19
CA MET A 19 27.18 -0.36 2.03
C MET A 19 28.34 -0.93 2.86
N GLN A 20 29.55 -1.04 2.29
CA GLN A 20 30.72 -1.45 3.04
C GLN A 20 31.04 -0.48 4.20
N ASN A 21 30.88 0.83 3.96
CA ASN A 21 31.09 1.83 5.00
C ASN A 21 30.00 1.76 6.09
N ASP A 22 28.75 1.56 5.72
CA ASP A 22 27.64 1.42 6.68
C ASP A 22 27.82 0.16 7.56
N LEU A 23 28.21 -0.97 6.96
CA LEU A 23 28.50 -2.21 7.70
C LEU A 23 29.71 -2.07 8.63
N ARG A 24 30.75 -1.33 8.21
CA ARG A 24 31.91 -1.06 9.06
C ARG A 24 31.53 -0.21 10.27
N THR A 25 30.71 0.81 10.05
CA THR A 25 30.20 1.68 11.12
C THR A 25 29.28 0.90 12.07
N LEU A 26 28.38 0.08 11.53
CA LEU A 26 27.51 -0.79 12.32
C LEU A 26 28.32 -1.77 13.19
N SER A 27 29.33 -2.42 12.62
CA SER A 27 30.22 -3.33 13.35
C SER A 27 30.99 -2.62 14.48
N ALA A 28 31.49 -1.41 14.22
CA ALA A 28 32.21 -0.62 15.23
C ALA A 28 31.32 -0.23 16.42
N GLU A 29 30.09 0.21 16.15
CA GLU A 29 29.14 0.65 17.18
C GLU A 29 28.54 -0.54 17.96
N CYS A 30 28.37 -1.70 17.32
CA CYS A 30 27.84 -2.91 17.96
C CYS A 30 28.88 -3.73 18.75
N LYS A 31 30.19 -3.44 18.60
CA LYS A 31 31.29 -4.24 19.16
C LYS A 31 31.18 -4.58 20.64
N ARG A 32 30.61 -3.69 21.47
CA ARG A 32 30.52 -3.89 22.93
C ARG A 32 29.16 -4.38 23.42
N ARG A 33 28.09 -4.13 22.66
CA ARG A 33 26.71 -4.36 23.12
C ARG A 33 26.02 -5.53 22.42
N ASN A 34 26.34 -5.76 21.14
CA ASN A 34 25.66 -6.73 20.29
C ASN A 34 26.69 -7.50 19.44
N PRO A 35 27.36 -8.52 19.99
CA PRO A 35 28.38 -9.29 19.26
C PRO A 35 27.80 -10.00 18.03
N ASP A 36 26.55 -10.47 18.08
CA ASP A 36 25.91 -11.19 16.97
C ASP A 36 25.71 -10.29 15.74
N ILE A 37 25.33 -9.02 15.94
CA ILE A 37 25.17 -8.04 14.86
C ILE A 37 26.53 -7.75 14.21
N LYS A 38 27.59 -7.72 15.02
CA LYS A 38 28.96 -7.50 14.55
C LYS A 38 29.40 -8.66 13.64
N GLU A 39 29.19 -9.90 14.07
CA GLU A 39 29.54 -11.10 13.29
C GLU A 39 28.75 -11.17 11.97
N ALA A 40 27.45 -10.89 12.01
CA ALA A 40 26.62 -10.81 10.82
C ALA A 40 27.13 -9.73 9.85
N ALA A 41 27.46 -8.54 10.35
CA ALA A 41 28.00 -7.46 9.52
C ALA A 41 29.37 -7.80 8.91
N GLU A 42 30.27 -8.44 9.67
CA GLU A 42 31.58 -8.89 9.16
C GLU A 42 31.43 -9.98 8.08
N THR A 43 30.50 -10.91 8.26
CA THR A 43 30.19 -11.95 7.27
C THR A 43 29.68 -11.34 5.96
N VAL A 44 28.74 -10.38 6.04
CA VAL A 44 28.20 -9.69 4.86
C VAL A 44 29.29 -8.87 4.16
N GLN A 45 30.21 -8.23 4.89
CA GLN A 45 31.32 -7.49 4.28
C GLN A 45 32.21 -8.38 3.41
N VAL A 46 32.53 -9.60 3.85
CA VAL A 46 33.33 -10.56 3.06
C VAL A 46 32.59 -10.96 1.79
N LYS A 47 31.27 -11.20 1.88
CA LYS A 47 30.42 -11.53 0.73
C LYS A 47 30.37 -10.37 -0.29
N LEU A 48 30.19 -9.13 0.17
CA LEU A 48 30.20 -7.95 -0.71
C LEU A 48 31.54 -7.77 -1.45
N ARG A 49 32.68 -8.04 -0.80
CA ARG A 49 33.99 -8.03 -1.48
C ARG A 49 34.11 -9.11 -2.54
N THR A 50 33.54 -10.28 -2.28
CA THR A 50 33.50 -11.39 -3.25
C THR A 50 32.65 -11.03 -4.47
N ILE A 51 31.50 -10.39 -4.27
CA ILE A 51 30.64 -9.92 -5.38
C ILE A 51 31.37 -8.84 -6.18
N SER A 52 32.02 -7.89 -5.51
CA SER A 52 32.79 -6.82 -6.16
C SER A 52 33.96 -7.32 -7.02
N THR A 53 34.45 -8.54 -6.79
CA THR A 53 35.58 -9.13 -7.53
C THR A 53 35.14 -10.13 -8.59
N LYS A 54 33.98 -10.79 -8.41
CA LYS A 54 33.50 -11.86 -9.29
C LYS A 54 32.40 -11.46 -10.28
N SER A 55 31.61 -10.44 -9.97
CA SER A 55 30.42 -10.10 -10.75
C SER A 55 30.67 -8.89 -11.67
N GLU A 56 30.50 -9.08 -12.98
CA GLU A 56 30.46 -7.97 -13.95
C GLU A 56 29.22 -7.08 -13.75
N ASP A 57 28.09 -7.69 -13.36
CA ASP A 57 26.88 -7.00 -12.91
C ASP A 57 26.71 -7.15 -11.39
N ILE A 58 27.02 -6.07 -10.68
CA ILE A 58 26.97 -6.02 -9.21
C ILE A 58 25.52 -6.20 -8.72
N ILE A 59 24.52 -5.62 -9.39
CA ILE A 59 23.13 -5.66 -8.90
C ILE A 59 22.55 -7.06 -9.07
N ALA A 60 22.81 -7.70 -10.21
CA ALA A 60 22.43 -9.09 -10.43
C ALA A 60 23.09 -10.04 -9.40
N GLY A 61 24.32 -9.74 -8.95
CA GLY A 61 25.00 -10.48 -7.88
C GLY A 61 24.44 -10.21 -6.47
N LEU A 62 23.88 -9.01 -6.22
CA LEU A 62 23.30 -8.63 -4.93
C LEU A 62 21.92 -9.21 -4.69
N LEU A 63 21.09 -9.31 -5.74
CA LEU A 63 19.70 -9.76 -5.64
C LEU A 63 19.50 -11.13 -4.96
N PRO A 64 20.24 -12.21 -5.32
CA PRO A 64 20.08 -13.52 -4.67
C PRO A 64 20.54 -13.52 -3.21
N LEU A 65 21.45 -12.63 -2.82
CA LEU A 65 21.99 -12.51 -1.46
C LEU A 65 21.31 -11.40 -0.66
N SER A 66 20.28 -10.75 -1.21
CA SER A 66 19.71 -9.54 -0.64
C SER A 66 19.21 -9.75 0.79
N VAL A 67 18.65 -10.93 1.09
CA VAL A 67 18.15 -11.32 2.43
C VAL A 67 19.27 -11.32 3.46
N GLU A 68 20.40 -11.94 3.14
CA GLU A 68 21.55 -12.00 4.05
C GLU A 68 22.19 -10.63 4.23
N ILE A 69 22.21 -9.83 3.17
CA ILE A 69 22.81 -8.49 3.18
C ILE A 69 22.00 -7.52 4.03
N ILE A 70 20.67 -7.59 4.00
CA ILE A 70 19.82 -6.72 4.84
C ILE A 70 19.80 -7.15 6.31
N GLN A 71 20.06 -8.43 6.61
CA GLN A 71 19.95 -9.01 7.95
C GLN A 71 20.65 -8.18 9.05
N PRO A 72 21.94 -7.81 8.93
CA PRO A 72 22.61 -7.03 9.98
C PRO A 72 21.94 -5.67 10.22
N PHE A 73 21.42 -5.02 9.17
CA PHE A 73 20.70 -3.76 9.29
C PHE A 73 19.34 -3.95 9.97
N VAL A 74 18.62 -5.03 9.64
CA VAL A 74 17.34 -5.39 10.29
C VAL A 74 17.56 -5.66 11.77
N MET A 75 18.59 -6.43 12.13
CA MET A 75 18.96 -6.67 13.53
C MET A 75 19.36 -5.36 14.23
N GLY A 76 20.08 -4.48 13.53
CA GLY A 76 20.43 -3.14 14.03
C GLY A 76 19.18 -2.30 14.34
N CYS A 77 18.18 -2.32 13.47
CA CYS A 77 16.87 -1.70 13.69
C CYS A 77 16.14 -2.30 14.90
N ASP A 78 16.18 -3.62 15.07
CA ASP A 78 15.52 -4.33 16.19
C ASP A 78 16.12 -3.98 17.56
N THR A 79 17.37 -3.48 17.61
CA THR A 79 17.95 -2.95 18.87
C THR A 79 17.25 -1.69 19.39
N LYS A 80 16.48 -1.00 18.54
CA LYS A 80 15.79 0.26 18.84
C LYS A 80 16.72 1.37 19.36
N ASN A 81 18.02 1.26 19.09
CA ASN A 81 18.99 2.25 19.51
C ASN A 81 18.93 3.48 18.59
N PRO A 82 18.66 4.69 19.12
CA PRO A 82 18.47 5.90 18.30
C PRO A 82 19.70 6.30 17.50
N LYS A 83 20.91 5.85 17.87
CA LYS A 83 22.13 6.08 17.07
C LYS A 83 22.24 5.15 15.87
N LEU A 84 21.79 3.89 16.02
CA LEU A 84 21.91 2.86 15.00
C LEU A 84 20.76 2.89 14.00
N LEU A 85 19.57 3.23 14.48
CA LEU A 85 18.34 3.14 13.72
C LEU A 85 18.38 3.99 12.43
N PRO A 86 18.81 5.26 12.43
CA PRO A 86 18.93 6.05 11.21
C PRO A 86 19.92 5.46 10.19
N LEU A 87 21.06 4.95 10.68
CA LEU A 87 22.09 4.36 9.83
C LEU A 87 21.56 3.11 9.12
N CYS A 88 20.87 2.23 9.86
CA CYS A 88 20.32 1.00 9.30
C CYS A 88 19.18 1.29 8.31
N LEU A 89 18.28 2.22 8.64
CA LEU A 89 17.19 2.61 7.75
C LEU A 89 17.69 3.22 6.43
N VAL A 90 18.69 4.11 6.49
CA VAL A 90 19.27 4.72 5.27
C VAL A 90 19.95 3.67 4.39
N ALA A 91 20.65 2.70 4.97
CA ALA A 91 21.25 1.61 4.22
C ALA A 91 20.19 0.76 3.50
N VAL A 92 19.09 0.42 4.19
CA VAL A 92 17.95 -0.31 3.60
C VAL A 92 17.29 0.51 2.49
N GLN A 93 17.01 1.78 2.72
CA GLN A 93 16.45 2.69 1.70
C GLN A 93 17.32 2.74 0.45
N ARG A 94 18.65 2.79 0.62
CA ARG A 94 19.58 2.78 -0.52
C ARG A 94 19.46 1.49 -1.33
N MET A 95 19.36 0.33 -0.68
CA MET A 95 19.15 -0.94 -1.40
C MET A 95 17.82 -0.96 -2.17
N ILE A 96 16.76 -0.40 -1.58
CA ILE A 96 15.44 -0.30 -2.23
C ILE A 96 15.55 0.57 -3.50
N SER A 97 16.21 1.73 -3.41
CA SER A 97 16.35 2.68 -4.53
C SER A 97 17.11 2.12 -5.73
N HIS A 98 18.00 1.15 -5.50
CA HIS A 98 18.78 0.51 -6.56
C HIS A 98 18.18 -0.83 -7.01
N GLU A 99 16.94 -1.13 -6.66
CA GLU A 99 16.23 -2.37 -7.05
C GLU A 99 16.98 -3.66 -6.66
N ALA A 100 17.83 -3.59 -5.63
CA ALA A 100 18.70 -4.70 -5.20
C ALA A 100 18.02 -5.61 -4.15
N ILE A 101 16.69 -5.78 -4.22
CA ILE A 101 15.89 -6.44 -3.18
C ILE A 101 14.98 -7.50 -3.78
N SER A 102 15.12 -8.74 -3.30
CA SER A 102 14.22 -9.85 -3.61
C SER A 102 12.88 -9.78 -2.85
N THR A 103 11.91 -10.57 -3.29
CA THR A 103 10.59 -10.72 -2.63
C THR A 103 10.70 -11.08 -1.15
N ALA A 104 11.56 -12.04 -0.82
CA ALA A 104 11.80 -12.47 0.55
C ALA A 104 12.40 -11.35 1.42
N ALA A 105 13.34 -10.58 0.86
CA ALA A 105 13.93 -9.45 1.57
C ALA A 105 12.92 -8.31 1.79
N ALA A 106 12.02 -8.07 0.84
CA ALA A 106 10.95 -7.07 0.99
C ALA A 106 10.00 -7.43 2.14
N ASP A 107 9.62 -8.71 2.30
CA ASP A 107 8.76 -9.15 3.42
C ASP A 107 9.44 -8.93 4.78
N ILE A 108 10.74 -9.24 4.89
CA ILE A 108 11.53 -8.98 6.09
C ILE A 108 11.58 -7.48 6.41
N ILE A 109 11.77 -6.63 5.39
CA ILE A 109 11.79 -5.16 5.56
C ILE A 109 10.43 -4.66 6.04
N ILE A 110 9.32 -5.10 5.44
CA ILE A 110 7.98 -4.71 5.89
C ILE A 110 7.74 -5.17 7.35
N GLY A 111 8.14 -6.39 7.70
CA GLY A 111 8.07 -6.88 9.07
C GLY A 111 8.90 -6.04 10.06
N MET A 112 10.09 -5.62 9.66
CA MET A 112 10.93 -4.70 10.44
C MET A 112 10.27 -3.33 10.61
N LEU A 113 9.78 -2.72 9.52
CA LEU A 113 9.09 -1.42 9.56
C LEU A 113 7.86 -1.47 10.47
N TRP A 114 7.12 -2.58 10.45
CA TRP A 114 5.98 -2.80 11.34
C TRP A 114 6.37 -2.77 12.82
N ARG A 115 7.42 -3.49 13.21
CA ARG A 115 7.92 -3.50 14.60
C ARG A 115 8.39 -2.12 15.07
N LEU A 116 9.00 -1.34 14.18
CA LEU A 116 9.44 0.02 14.47
C LEU A 116 8.26 1.00 14.61
N MET A 117 7.24 0.86 13.77
CA MET A 117 6.01 1.63 13.85
C MET A 117 5.29 1.37 15.18
N GLU A 118 5.18 0.11 15.61
CA GLU A 118 4.57 -0.22 16.92
C GLU A 118 5.36 0.34 18.10
N ALA A 119 6.68 0.50 17.94
CA ALA A 119 7.53 1.17 18.93
C ALA A 119 7.44 2.71 18.89
N GLY A 120 6.77 3.30 17.89
CA GLY A 120 6.65 4.76 17.74
C GLY A 120 7.97 5.45 17.40
N LEU A 121 8.88 4.79 16.68
CA LEU A 121 10.22 5.30 16.37
C LEU A 121 10.34 5.72 14.90
N GLU A 122 10.93 6.90 14.65
CA GLU A 122 11.30 7.37 13.30
C GLU A 122 10.14 7.33 12.28
N GLU A 123 8.89 7.62 12.72
CA GLU A 123 7.65 7.48 11.94
C GLU A 123 7.74 8.01 10.50
N LEU A 124 8.29 9.20 10.31
CA LEU A 124 8.47 9.81 8.99
C LEU A 124 9.43 9.00 8.09
N LYS A 125 10.55 8.49 8.63
CA LYS A 125 11.48 7.66 7.86
C LYS A 125 10.89 6.29 7.56
N LEU A 126 10.10 5.72 8.46
CA LEU A 126 9.39 4.47 8.19
C LEU A 126 8.42 4.64 7.02
N LEU A 127 7.65 5.72 7.05
CA LEU A 127 6.73 6.07 5.97
C LEU A 127 7.46 6.23 4.64
N GLN A 128 8.56 7.00 4.61
CA GLN A 128 9.37 7.19 3.40
C GLN A 128 9.94 5.86 2.87
N THR A 129 10.38 4.97 3.77
CA THR A 129 10.90 3.65 3.38
C THR A 129 9.81 2.78 2.76
N ALA A 130 8.61 2.77 3.35
CA ALA A 130 7.47 2.04 2.83
C ALA A 130 7.03 2.56 1.46
N ILE A 131 6.95 3.89 1.28
CA ILE A 131 6.64 4.52 -0.02
C ILE A 131 7.66 4.10 -1.06
N LEU A 132 8.95 4.21 -0.74
CA LEU A 132 10.04 3.87 -1.64
C LEU A 132 9.95 2.41 -2.09
N LEU A 133 9.71 1.48 -1.16
CA LEU A 133 9.58 0.06 -1.45
C LEU A 133 8.40 -0.23 -2.38
N LEU A 134 7.26 0.41 -2.14
CA LEU A 134 6.03 0.19 -2.90
C LEU A 134 6.01 0.90 -4.26
N THR A 135 6.76 1.99 -4.43
CA THR A 135 6.75 2.77 -5.69
C THR A 135 7.85 2.32 -6.65
N ILE A 136 9.01 1.91 -6.16
CA ILE A 136 10.14 1.49 -7.00
C ILE A 136 10.00 0.01 -7.38
N ASN A 137 9.57 -0.85 -6.44
CA ASN A 137 9.58 -2.29 -6.66
C ASN A 137 8.16 -2.83 -6.83
N SER A 138 7.88 -3.49 -7.96
CA SER A 138 6.67 -4.31 -8.14
C SER A 138 6.73 -5.66 -7.41
N VAL A 139 7.83 -5.88 -6.67
CA VAL A 139 8.17 -7.07 -5.91
C VAL A 139 7.20 -7.33 -4.76
N VAL A 140 6.60 -6.27 -4.19
CA VAL A 140 5.62 -6.38 -3.11
C VAL A 140 4.22 -6.56 -3.68
N GLN A 141 3.63 -7.72 -3.42
CA GLN A 141 2.29 -8.14 -3.86
C GLN A 141 1.54 -8.84 -2.71
N HIS A 142 0.22 -9.00 -2.86
CA HIS A 142 -0.62 -9.80 -1.96
C HIS A 142 -0.53 -9.35 -0.48
N ASP A 143 -0.41 -10.28 0.46
CA ASP A 143 -0.42 -10.01 1.90
C ASP A 143 0.69 -9.04 2.35
N THR A 144 1.87 -9.07 1.71
CA THR A 144 2.95 -8.14 2.04
C THR A 144 2.60 -6.71 1.61
N LEU A 145 1.89 -6.54 0.48
CA LEU A 145 1.33 -5.25 0.06
C LEU A 145 0.27 -4.75 1.04
N ALA A 146 -0.63 -5.63 1.47
CA ALA A 146 -1.66 -5.31 2.47
C ALA A 146 -1.04 -4.77 3.75
N LYS A 147 -0.04 -5.48 4.30
CA LYS A 147 0.69 -5.05 5.51
C LYS A 147 1.36 -3.69 5.33
N ALA A 148 1.99 -3.46 4.18
CA ALA A 148 2.66 -2.19 3.88
C ALA A 148 1.68 -1.01 3.77
N LEU A 149 0.50 -1.24 3.17
CA LEU A 149 -0.57 -0.24 3.12
C LEU A 149 -1.11 0.06 4.52
N VAL A 150 -1.40 -0.97 5.31
CA VAL A 150 -1.88 -0.80 6.70
C VAL A 150 -0.88 -0.01 7.53
N LEU A 151 0.42 -0.25 7.35
CA LEU A 151 1.47 0.56 7.99
C LEU A 151 1.36 2.04 7.60
N CYS A 152 1.17 2.36 6.33
CA CYS A 152 0.98 3.74 5.88
C CYS A 152 -0.29 4.37 6.46
N PHE A 153 -1.40 3.63 6.49
CA PHE A 153 -2.64 4.07 7.12
C PHE A 153 -2.48 4.32 8.62
N ARG A 154 -1.82 3.43 9.36
CA ARG A 154 -1.56 3.64 10.81
C ARG A 154 -0.67 4.85 11.06
N LEU A 155 0.33 5.08 10.21
CA LEU A 155 1.18 6.29 10.26
C LEU A 155 0.42 7.59 9.96
N HIS A 156 -0.70 7.52 9.23
CA HIS A 156 -1.56 8.69 9.00
C HIS A 156 -2.32 9.15 10.27
N PHE A 157 -2.45 8.29 11.27
CA PHE A 157 -3.13 8.59 12.53
C PHE A 157 -2.16 8.82 13.69
N THR A 158 -0.89 9.14 13.41
CA THR A 158 0.07 9.50 14.46
C THR A 158 -0.12 10.94 14.91
N LYS A 159 0.63 11.37 15.93
CA LYS A 159 0.48 12.71 16.53
C LYS A 159 1.23 13.80 15.75
N ASP A 160 2.19 13.42 14.90
CA ASP A 160 3.02 14.37 14.19
C ASP A 160 2.35 14.86 12.89
N SER A 161 2.05 16.16 12.82
CA SER A 161 1.33 16.76 11.67
C SER A 161 2.06 16.59 10.34
N THR A 162 3.40 16.62 10.34
CA THR A 162 4.20 16.43 9.12
C THR A 162 4.01 15.01 8.59
N THR A 163 4.08 14.02 9.48
CA THR A 163 3.86 12.61 9.18
C THR A 163 2.43 12.36 8.71
N ILE A 164 1.41 12.93 9.37
CA ILE A 164 0.00 12.81 8.96
C ILE A 164 -0.21 13.28 7.51
N ASN A 165 0.29 14.48 7.18
CA ASN A 165 0.12 15.07 5.86
C ASN A 165 0.89 14.30 4.78
N THR A 166 2.12 13.89 5.10
CA THR A 166 2.95 13.07 4.21
C THR A 166 2.29 11.72 3.98
N ALA A 167 1.74 11.09 5.01
CA ALA A 167 1.05 9.81 4.92
C ALA A 167 -0.23 9.91 4.08
N ALA A 168 -1.01 10.98 4.23
CA ALA A 168 -2.20 11.21 3.42
C ALA A 168 -1.87 11.30 1.93
N ALA A 169 -0.82 12.04 1.57
CA ALA A 169 -0.35 12.15 0.19
C ALA A 169 0.21 10.82 -0.32
N ALA A 170 0.99 10.13 0.52
CA ALA A 170 1.57 8.83 0.23
C ALA A 170 0.51 7.77 -0.07
N ILE A 171 -0.51 7.63 0.79
CA ILE A 171 -1.58 6.66 0.59
C ILE A 171 -2.29 6.90 -0.75
N LYS A 172 -2.59 8.17 -1.09
CA LYS A 172 -3.17 8.52 -2.40
C LYS A 172 -2.29 8.10 -3.56
N GLN A 173 -0.99 8.35 -3.47
CA GLN A 173 -0.02 7.93 -4.48
C GLN A 173 0.08 6.42 -4.58
N LEU A 174 0.10 5.71 -3.45
CA LEU A 174 0.19 4.25 -3.39
C LEU A 174 -1.05 3.57 -3.96
N VAL A 175 -2.23 4.06 -3.62
CA VAL A 175 -3.49 3.59 -4.22
C VAL A 175 -3.44 3.77 -5.74
N SER A 176 -3.03 4.94 -6.22
CA SER A 176 -2.88 5.19 -7.67
C SER A 176 -1.87 4.24 -8.31
N ALA A 177 -0.69 4.06 -7.69
CA ALA A 177 0.36 3.18 -8.18
C ALA A 177 -0.10 1.71 -8.28
N ILE A 178 -0.94 1.23 -7.34
CA ILE A 178 -1.51 -0.12 -7.41
C ILE A 178 -2.43 -0.26 -8.62
N PHE A 179 -3.28 0.73 -8.89
CA PHE A 179 -4.14 0.72 -10.08
C PHE A 179 -3.34 0.89 -11.38
N ASP A 180 -2.27 1.67 -11.38
CA ASP A 180 -1.36 1.79 -12.53
C ASP A 180 -0.72 0.43 -12.88
N ARG A 181 -0.36 -0.38 -11.87
CA ARG A 181 0.14 -1.76 -12.09
C ARG A 181 -0.89 -2.61 -12.84
N VAL A 182 -2.19 -2.48 -12.52
CA VAL A 182 -3.27 -3.18 -13.25
C VAL A 182 -3.34 -2.72 -14.70
N VAL A 183 -3.24 -1.41 -14.96
CA VAL A 183 -3.23 -0.87 -16.34
C VAL A 183 -2.06 -1.42 -17.14
N LEU A 184 -0.88 -1.55 -16.53
CA LEU A 184 0.30 -2.13 -17.16
C LEU A 184 0.12 -3.64 -17.42
N GLU A 185 -0.39 -4.37 -16.43
CA GLU A 185 -0.71 -5.79 -16.55
C GLU A 185 -1.73 -6.00 -17.69
N ASP A 186 -2.74 -5.14 -17.81
CA ASP A 186 -3.80 -5.14 -18.82
C ASP A 186 -3.34 -4.92 -20.26
N LYS A 187 -2.16 -4.33 -20.46
CA LYS A 187 -1.55 -4.17 -21.79
C LYS A 187 -0.84 -5.43 -22.25
N ILE A 188 -0.47 -6.32 -21.33
CA ILE A 188 0.20 -7.58 -21.65
C ILE A 188 -0.89 -8.58 -22.07
N PRO A 189 -0.92 -9.02 -23.35
CA PRO A 189 -1.90 -9.99 -23.81
C PRO A 189 -1.64 -11.34 -23.14
N THR A 190 -2.63 -11.86 -22.43
CA THR A 190 -2.58 -13.21 -21.84
C THR A 190 -3.30 -14.21 -22.73
N THR A 191 -2.69 -15.37 -22.91
CA THR A 191 -3.24 -16.54 -23.62
C THR A 191 -4.06 -17.46 -22.71
N GLU A 192 -4.14 -17.14 -21.41
CA GLU A 192 -4.88 -17.94 -20.44
C GLU A 192 -6.39 -17.76 -20.61
N PRO A 193 -7.18 -18.85 -20.58
CA PRO A 193 -8.63 -18.76 -20.67
C PRO A 193 -9.16 -17.97 -19.48
N LYS A 194 -9.99 -16.96 -19.74
CA LYS A 194 -10.68 -16.22 -18.68
C LYS A 194 -11.56 -17.20 -17.90
N GLU A 195 -11.23 -17.46 -16.64
CA GLU A 195 -12.11 -18.19 -15.75
C GLU A 195 -13.44 -17.44 -15.60
N THR A 196 -14.55 -18.18 -15.55
CA THR A 196 -15.88 -17.58 -15.39
C THR A 196 -16.01 -16.93 -14.03
N VAL A 197 -16.45 -15.67 -14.00
CA VAL A 197 -16.62 -14.91 -12.76
C VAL A 197 -17.69 -15.54 -11.87
N ASN A 198 -17.31 -15.95 -10.66
CA ASN A 198 -18.25 -16.46 -9.68
C ASN A 198 -18.88 -15.33 -8.86
N ILE A 199 -20.03 -14.85 -9.30
CA ILE A 199 -20.76 -13.72 -8.69
C ILE A 199 -21.13 -13.97 -7.22
N GLU A 200 -21.39 -15.22 -6.81
CA GLU A 200 -21.74 -15.53 -5.42
C GLU A 200 -20.55 -15.32 -4.47
N GLN A 201 -19.34 -15.65 -4.92
CA GLN A 201 -18.12 -15.39 -4.15
C GLN A 201 -17.85 -13.89 -3.99
N LEU A 202 -18.16 -13.08 -5.00
CA LEU A 202 -18.01 -11.61 -4.93
C LEU A 202 -18.97 -10.96 -3.91
N LYS A 203 -20.18 -11.55 -3.72
CA LYS A 203 -21.19 -11.05 -2.77
C LYS A 203 -20.81 -11.26 -1.31
N ALA A 204 -20.13 -12.35 -0.96
CA ALA A 204 -19.70 -12.60 0.42
C ALA A 204 -18.57 -11.66 0.84
N GLY A 205 -17.74 -11.23 -0.12
CA GLY A 205 -16.45 -10.60 0.18
C GLY A 205 -15.45 -11.67 0.62
N SER A 206 -14.18 -11.48 0.25
CA SER A 206 -13.12 -12.42 0.61
C SER A 206 -11.82 -11.70 0.94
N ARG A 207 -10.96 -12.39 1.68
CA ARG A 207 -9.55 -12.04 1.88
C ARG A 207 -8.68 -12.45 0.69
N THR A 208 -9.15 -13.39 -0.11
CA THR A 208 -8.46 -13.89 -1.31
C THR A 208 -9.02 -13.20 -2.56
N PRO A 209 -8.17 -12.87 -3.54
CA PRO A 209 -8.67 -12.28 -4.78
C PRO A 209 -9.48 -13.34 -5.57
N PRO A 210 -10.45 -12.91 -6.39
CA PRO A 210 -11.10 -13.78 -7.36
C PRO A 210 -10.08 -14.46 -8.28
N SER A 211 -10.22 -15.77 -8.51
CA SER A 211 -9.27 -16.54 -9.34
C SER A 211 -9.28 -16.11 -10.81
N SER A 212 -10.35 -15.47 -11.26
CA SER A 212 -10.48 -14.85 -12.59
C SER A 212 -9.61 -13.60 -12.79
N LEU A 213 -9.10 -12.99 -11.70
CA LEU A 213 -8.23 -11.83 -11.75
C LEU A 213 -6.76 -12.22 -11.68
N ARG A 214 -5.95 -11.49 -12.44
CA ARG A 214 -4.49 -11.58 -12.38
C ARG A 214 -3.94 -10.93 -11.11
N PRO A 215 -2.69 -11.20 -10.70
CA PRO A 215 -2.15 -10.76 -9.41
C PRO A 215 -2.30 -9.27 -9.13
N CYS A 216 -1.97 -8.38 -10.08
CA CYS A 216 -2.10 -6.94 -9.83
C CYS A 216 -3.57 -6.52 -9.73
N ALA A 217 -4.41 -7.06 -10.62
CA ALA A 217 -5.85 -6.81 -10.61
C ALA A 217 -6.52 -7.32 -9.31
N GLY A 218 -6.07 -8.46 -8.79
CA GLY A 218 -6.52 -9.04 -7.53
C GLY A 218 -6.18 -8.15 -6.33
N ASP A 219 -4.95 -7.65 -6.25
CA ASP A 219 -4.53 -6.71 -5.20
C ASP A 219 -5.35 -5.41 -5.23
N ALA A 220 -5.59 -4.86 -6.43
CA ALA A 220 -6.42 -3.66 -6.60
C ALA A 220 -7.90 -3.91 -6.24
N TYR A 221 -8.43 -5.09 -6.57
CA TYR A 221 -9.80 -5.49 -6.22
C TYR A 221 -9.98 -5.57 -4.69
N LEU A 222 -9.07 -6.26 -3.99
CA LEU A 222 -9.10 -6.39 -2.53
C LEU A 222 -8.94 -5.03 -1.84
N LEU A 223 -8.04 -4.18 -2.33
CA LEU A 223 -7.89 -2.81 -1.85
C LEU A 223 -9.19 -2.03 -1.99
N PHE A 224 -9.80 -2.01 -3.17
CA PHE A 224 -11.03 -1.26 -3.42
C PHE A 224 -12.21 -1.82 -2.60
N GLN A 225 -12.24 -3.14 -2.36
CA GLN A 225 -13.25 -3.80 -1.56
C GLN A 225 -13.16 -3.30 -0.12
N ASP A 226 -11.96 -3.33 0.44
CA ASP A 226 -11.72 -2.89 1.80
C ASP A 226 -11.92 -1.38 1.96
N LEU A 227 -11.58 -0.55 0.97
CA LEU A 227 -11.92 0.88 1.00
C LEU A 227 -13.44 1.09 1.11
N CYS A 228 -14.25 0.31 0.39
CA CYS A 228 -15.71 0.36 0.51
C CYS A 228 -16.18 -0.05 1.92
N GLN A 229 -15.60 -1.13 2.49
CA GLN A 229 -15.94 -1.58 3.85
C GLN A 229 -15.58 -0.53 4.90
N LEU A 230 -14.37 0.01 4.81
CA LEU A 230 -13.85 0.98 5.75
C LEU A 230 -14.64 2.30 5.72
N VAL A 231 -15.08 2.76 4.54
CA VAL A 231 -15.99 3.92 4.44
C VAL A 231 -17.36 3.62 5.07
N ASN A 232 -17.82 2.37 4.98
CA ASN A 232 -19.04 1.91 5.65
C ASN A 232 -18.88 1.72 7.17
N ALA A 233 -17.67 1.88 7.71
CA ALA A 233 -17.28 1.55 9.08
C ALA A 233 -17.40 0.05 9.42
N ASP A 234 -17.25 -0.81 8.41
CA ASP A 234 -17.12 -2.26 8.57
C ASP A 234 -15.64 -2.67 8.57
N GLN A 235 -15.34 -3.87 9.07
CA GLN A 235 -13.97 -4.38 9.11
C GLN A 235 -13.49 -4.77 7.69
N PRO A 236 -12.22 -4.44 7.34
CA PRO A 236 -11.62 -4.87 6.09
C PRO A 236 -11.29 -6.37 6.13
N PHE A 237 -11.31 -7.03 4.97
CA PHE A 237 -10.96 -8.45 4.86
C PHE A 237 -9.46 -8.68 4.66
N TRP A 238 -8.82 -7.83 3.87
CA TRP A 238 -7.43 -7.96 3.42
C TRP A 238 -6.47 -7.04 4.20
N LEU A 239 -6.84 -5.76 4.41
CA LEU A 239 -6.10 -4.75 5.18
C LEU A 239 -6.16 -5.03 6.69
N THR A 240 -5.55 -6.14 7.10
CA THR A 240 -5.61 -6.64 8.47
C THR A 240 -4.77 -5.78 9.41
N GLY A 241 -5.31 -5.43 10.58
CA GLY A 241 -4.65 -4.56 11.56
C GLY A 241 -4.89 -3.07 11.31
N MET A 242 -5.77 -2.74 10.36
CA MET A 242 -6.33 -1.40 10.24
C MET A 242 -7.18 -1.09 11.47
N THR A 243 -6.95 0.07 12.09
CA THR A 243 -7.65 0.51 13.31
C THR A 243 -8.66 1.62 13.06
N GLU A 244 -8.30 2.63 12.26
CA GLU A 244 -9.12 3.82 12.05
C GLU A 244 -8.96 4.37 10.62
N MET A 245 -10.05 4.83 10.03
CA MET A 245 -10.05 5.67 8.81
C MET A 245 -11.23 6.62 8.86
N THR A 246 -10.97 7.89 8.53
CA THR A 246 -12.05 8.87 8.41
C THR A 246 -12.84 8.63 7.12
N ARG A 247 -14.17 8.73 7.22
CA ARG A 247 -15.05 8.58 6.04
C ARG A 247 -14.70 9.55 4.93
N THR A 248 -14.33 10.78 5.28
CA THR A 248 -13.89 11.81 4.32
C THR A 248 -12.69 11.32 3.52
N PHE A 249 -11.65 10.83 4.18
CA PHE A 249 -10.45 10.34 3.50
C PHE A 249 -10.73 9.11 2.64
N GLY A 250 -11.48 8.13 3.15
CA GLY A 250 -11.86 6.97 2.34
C GLY A 250 -12.68 7.33 1.10
N LEU A 251 -13.63 8.26 1.21
CA LEU A 251 -14.36 8.79 0.06
C LEU A 251 -13.46 9.53 -0.93
N GLU A 252 -12.38 10.18 -0.47
CA GLU A 252 -11.35 10.76 -1.36
C GLU A 252 -10.69 9.68 -2.21
N LEU A 253 -10.31 8.56 -1.58
CA LEU A 253 -9.63 7.46 -2.25
C LEU A 253 -10.56 6.78 -3.24
N LEU A 254 -11.83 6.55 -2.86
CA LEU A 254 -12.83 6.02 -3.76
C LEU A 254 -13.08 6.95 -4.96
N GLU A 255 -13.23 8.26 -4.72
CA GLU A 255 -13.38 9.25 -5.78
C GLU A 255 -12.17 9.25 -6.73
N ALA A 256 -10.94 9.29 -6.19
CA ALA A 256 -9.71 9.30 -6.97
C ALA A 256 -9.59 8.06 -7.87
N VAL A 257 -9.92 6.88 -7.35
CA VAL A 257 -9.87 5.62 -8.11
C VAL A 257 -10.94 5.59 -9.21
N LEU A 258 -12.18 5.95 -8.89
CA LEU A 258 -13.30 5.95 -9.85
C LEU A 258 -13.09 7.00 -10.98
N VAL A 259 -12.44 8.12 -10.66
CA VAL A 259 -12.10 9.15 -11.65
C VAL A 259 -10.90 8.73 -12.50
N GLY A 260 -9.86 8.21 -11.87
CA GLY A 260 -8.57 7.94 -12.53
C GLY A 260 -8.56 6.68 -13.40
N TYR A 261 -9.39 5.69 -13.08
CA TYR A 261 -9.28 4.34 -13.66
C TYR A 261 -10.57 3.75 -14.25
N PRO A 262 -11.44 4.52 -14.95
CA PRO A 262 -12.71 4.00 -15.46
C PRO A 262 -12.56 2.76 -16.36
N GLN A 263 -11.46 2.67 -17.12
CA GLN A 263 -11.13 1.55 -18.00
C GLN A 263 -11.04 0.21 -17.26
N ILE A 264 -10.51 0.19 -16.03
CA ILE A 264 -10.39 -1.04 -15.24
C ILE A 264 -11.78 -1.57 -14.90
N PHE A 265 -12.66 -0.68 -14.46
CA PHE A 265 -14.01 -1.04 -14.08
C PHE A 265 -14.91 -1.43 -15.25
N THR A 266 -14.65 -0.92 -16.46
CA THR A 266 -15.38 -1.34 -17.67
C THR A 266 -14.87 -2.65 -18.26
N LYS A 267 -13.58 -2.98 -18.06
CA LYS A 267 -12.92 -4.13 -18.69
C LYS A 267 -13.10 -5.41 -17.87
N HIS A 268 -13.08 -5.29 -16.54
CA HIS A 268 -13.17 -6.41 -15.60
C HIS A 268 -14.57 -6.48 -14.98
N GLU A 269 -15.21 -7.64 -15.09
CA GLU A 269 -16.59 -7.85 -14.62
C GLU A 269 -16.69 -7.77 -13.09
N GLU A 270 -15.63 -8.15 -12.38
CA GLU A 270 -15.49 -8.11 -10.94
C GLU A 270 -15.54 -6.66 -10.43
N PHE A 271 -14.79 -5.77 -11.07
CA PHE A 271 -14.81 -4.34 -10.73
C PHE A 271 -16.15 -3.68 -11.10
N SER A 272 -16.73 -4.07 -12.24
CA SER A 272 -18.10 -3.67 -12.61
C SER A 272 -19.13 -4.09 -11.54
N PHE A 273 -19.02 -5.29 -10.99
CA PHE A 273 -19.84 -5.77 -9.90
C PHE A 273 -19.67 -4.92 -8.64
N MET A 274 -18.44 -4.56 -8.27
CA MET A 274 -18.19 -3.71 -7.09
C MET A 274 -18.87 -2.33 -7.20
N VAL A 275 -18.83 -1.71 -8.38
CA VAL A 275 -19.51 -0.43 -8.59
C VAL A 275 -21.01 -0.57 -8.34
N LYS A 276 -21.62 -1.62 -8.89
CA LYS A 276 -23.07 -1.88 -8.79
C LYS A 276 -23.52 -2.26 -7.38
N GLU A 277 -22.84 -3.21 -6.76
CA GLU A 277 -23.31 -3.90 -5.55
C GLU A 277 -22.67 -3.36 -4.25
N ARG A 278 -21.59 -2.58 -4.35
CA ARG A 278 -20.92 -1.98 -3.18
C ARG A 278 -20.95 -0.47 -3.22
N VAL A 279 -20.46 0.16 -4.30
CA VAL A 279 -20.34 1.62 -4.38
C VAL A 279 -21.70 2.30 -4.45
N CYS A 280 -22.60 1.87 -5.33
CA CYS A 280 -23.94 2.49 -5.43
C CYS A 280 -24.73 2.38 -4.11
N PRO A 281 -24.86 1.20 -3.47
CA PRO A 281 -25.53 1.09 -2.17
C PRO A 281 -24.84 1.90 -1.07
N LEU A 282 -23.51 1.97 -1.06
CA LEU A 282 -22.75 2.77 -0.10
C LEU A 282 -23.07 4.26 -0.25
N VAL A 283 -23.06 4.78 -1.47
CA VAL A 283 -23.39 6.19 -1.75
C VAL A 283 -24.82 6.50 -1.32
N ILE A 284 -25.80 5.64 -1.69
CA ILE A 284 -27.21 5.78 -1.27
C ILE A 284 -27.34 5.78 0.25
N LYS A 285 -26.67 4.84 0.94
CA LYS A 285 -26.67 4.74 2.40
C LYS A 285 -26.08 5.98 3.07
N LEU A 286 -25.02 6.55 2.51
CA LEU A 286 -24.35 7.74 3.05
C LEU A 286 -25.11 9.04 2.78
N PHE A 287 -25.92 9.10 1.71
CA PHE A 287 -26.87 10.19 1.48
C PHE A 287 -28.13 10.09 2.34
N SER A 288 -28.47 8.90 2.84
CA SER A 288 -29.68 8.70 3.64
C SER A 288 -29.64 9.55 4.94
N PRO A 289 -30.72 10.30 5.26
CA PRO A 289 -30.79 11.17 6.44
C PRO A 289 -30.50 10.48 7.79
N SER A 290 -30.58 9.14 7.84
CA SER A 290 -30.41 8.33 9.05
C SER A 290 -28.98 8.33 9.63
N LEU A 291 -27.96 8.79 8.89
CA LEU A 291 -26.60 8.94 9.43
C LEU A 291 -26.55 9.92 10.62
N LYS A 292 -27.53 10.84 10.71
CA LYS A 292 -27.70 11.81 11.79
C LYS A 292 -27.97 11.17 13.16
N TYR A 293 -28.35 9.90 13.24
CA TYR A 293 -28.83 9.27 14.48
C TYR A 293 -27.87 8.23 15.09
N ARG A 294 -26.77 7.87 14.40
CA ARG A 294 -25.93 6.73 14.80
C ARG A 294 -24.66 7.09 15.60
N GLN A 295 -24.42 8.37 15.89
CA GLN A 295 -23.29 8.82 16.71
C GLN A 295 -23.55 8.80 18.24
N GLY A 296 -24.63 8.16 18.70
CA GLY A 296 -24.75 7.71 20.11
C GLY A 296 -24.79 8.80 21.19
N LEU A 297 -25.02 10.06 20.84
CA LEU A 297 -25.28 11.12 21.83
C LEU A 297 -26.77 11.12 22.21
N PRO A 298 -27.11 11.15 23.52
CA PRO A 298 -28.49 11.34 23.94
C PRO A 298 -29.01 12.68 23.40
N PRO A 299 -30.33 12.79 23.09
CA PRO A 299 -30.89 14.04 22.61
C PRO A 299 -30.66 15.14 23.65
N ALA A 300 -29.94 16.20 23.27
CA ALA A 300 -29.76 17.36 24.12
C ALA A 300 -31.13 18.05 24.35
N PRO A 301 -31.49 18.43 25.59
CA PRO A 301 -32.78 19.01 25.93
C PRO A 301 -32.83 20.52 25.61
N SER A 302 -32.44 20.92 24.40
CA SER A 302 -32.49 22.31 23.95
C SER A 302 -32.52 22.36 22.42
N PRO A 303 -33.14 23.38 21.80
CA PRO A 303 -33.12 23.56 20.35
C PRO A 303 -31.70 24.00 19.95
N ALA A 304 -30.82 23.02 19.76
CA ALA A 304 -29.49 23.27 19.22
C ALA A 304 -29.63 23.74 17.75
N PRO A 305 -28.79 24.68 17.31
CA PRO A 305 -28.80 25.14 15.92
C PRO A 305 -28.56 23.94 15.01
N VAL A 306 -29.36 23.83 13.95
CA VAL A 306 -29.30 22.78 12.93
C VAL A 306 -27.84 22.48 12.59
N GLU A 307 -27.29 21.38 13.13
CA GLU A 307 -25.94 20.93 12.80
C GLU A 307 -25.92 20.71 11.29
N LYS A 308 -25.14 21.55 10.59
CA LYS A 308 -25.00 21.49 9.14
C LYS A 308 -24.63 20.04 8.76
N PRO A 309 -25.32 19.41 7.80
CA PRO A 309 -24.84 18.13 7.26
C PRO A 309 -23.38 18.33 6.87
N PHE A 310 -22.49 17.40 7.25
CA PHE A 310 -21.03 17.50 7.02
C PHE A 310 -20.77 17.83 5.54
N PHE A 311 -20.70 19.12 5.23
CA PHE A 311 -20.68 19.65 3.88
C PHE A 311 -19.56 19.04 3.03
N PRO A 312 -18.36 18.76 3.58
CA PRO A 312 -17.31 18.06 2.85
C PRO A 312 -17.70 16.64 2.40
N ILE A 313 -18.45 15.89 3.21
CA ILE A 313 -18.90 14.53 2.86
C ILE A 313 -19.96 14.60 1.76
N VAL A 314 -20.97 15.46 1.93
CA VAL A 314 -22.05 15.62 0.92
C VAL A 314 -21.49 16.06 -0.42
N MET A 315 -20.60 17.05 -0.44
CA MET A 315 -19.96 17.53 -1.68
C MET A 315 -19.15 16.43 -2.36
N ARG A 316 -18.44 15.59 -1.60
CA ARG A 316 -17.70 14.44 -2.16
C ARG A 316 -18.63 13.37 -2.71
N LEU A 317 -19.68 13.02 -1.97
CA LEU A 317 -20.68 12.08 -2.46
C LEU A 317 -21.32 12.56 -3.77
N LEU A 318 -21.64 13.86 -3.89
CA LEU A 318 -22.16 14.44 -5.13
C LEU A 318 -21.16 14.33 -6.29
N ARG A 319 -19.86 14.52 -6.04
CA ARG A 319 -18.82 14.30 -7.05
C ARG A 319 -18.74 12.84 -7.47
N ILE A 320 -18.80 11.91 -6.52
CA ILE A 320 -18.83 10.47 -6.81
C ILE A 320 -20.06 10.13 -7.66
N VAL A 321 -21.25 10.64 -7.31
CA VAL A 321 -22.47 10.45 -8.13
C VAL A 321 -22.27 10.98 -9.54
N ALA A 322 -21.72 12.20 -9.69
CA ALA A 322 -21.45 12.78 -11.01
C ALA A 322 -20.49 11.90 -11.84
N VAL A 323 -19.47 11.32 -11.20
CA VAL A 323 -18.52 10.39 -11.85
C VAL A 323 -19.21 9.09 -12.26
N LEU A 324 -20.05 8.52 -11.38
CA LEU A 324 -20.83 7.32 -11.68
C LEU A 324 -21.75 7.54 -12.89
N ILE A 325 -22.44 8.67 -12.94
CA ILE A 325 -23.31 9.02 -14.09
C ILE A 325 -22.48 9.28 -15.34
N LYS A 326 -21.36 9.99 -15.25
CA LYS A 326 -20.57 10.36 -16.43
C LYS A 326 -19.85 9.16 -17.06
N ASN A 327 -19.21 8.32 -16.25
CA ASN A 327 -18.28 7.30 -16.74
C ASN A 327 -18.86 5.88 -16.66
N TYR A 328 -19.86 5.63 -15.81
CA TYR A 328 -20.34 4.28 -15.49
C TYR A 328 -21.81 4.06 -15.87
N TYR A 329 -22.51 5.06 -16.41
CA TYR A 329 -23.91 4.94 -16.80
C TYR A 329 -24.23 3.73 -17.71
N PRO A 330 -23.45 3.44 -18.77
CA PRO A 330 -23.70 2.26 -19.60
C PRO A 330 -23.63 0.94 -18.81
N LEU A 331 -22.69 0.84 -17.86
CA LEU A 331 -22.55 -0.32 -16.99
C LEU A 331 -23.74 -0.46 -16.04
N LEU A 332 -24.22 0.65 -15.49
CA LEU A 332 -25.32 0.68 -14.53
C LEU A 332 -26.67 0.38 -15.20
N VAL A 333 -26.86 0.77 -16.46
CA VAL A 333 -28.12 0.56 -17.19
C VAL A 333 -28.25 -0.87 -17.77
N SER A 334 -27.17 -1.49 -18.24
CA SER A 334 -27.29 -2.76 -19.00
C SER A 334 -27.63 -4.01 -18.19
N ALA A 335 -27.53 -3.97 -16.86
CA ALA A 335 -27.61 -5.16 -16.00
C ALA A 335 -28.69 -5.07 -14.90
N GLY A 336 -29.92 -4.67 -15.24
CA GLY A 336 -31.03 -4.61 -14.28
C GLY A 336 -30.96 -3.45 -13.27
N GLY A 337 -30.01 -2.53 -13.42
CA GLY A 337 -29.74 -1.41 -12.51
C GLY A 337 -30.70 -0.23 -12.62
N TYR A 338 -31.91 -0.40 -13.18
CA TYR A 338 -32.94 0.64 -13.15
C TYR A 338 -33.28 1.07 -11.71
N SER A 339 -33.15 0.19 -10.72
CA SER A 339 -33.35 0.54 -9.31
C SER A 339 -32.20 1.37 -8.74
N ALA A 340 -30.95 1.05 -9.06
CA ALA A 340 -29.77 1.77 -8.57
C ALA A 340 -29.65 3.17 -9.21
N VAL A 341 -29.86 3.28 -10.53
CA VAL A 341 -29.83 4.56 -11.25
C VAL A 341 -31.03 5.45 -10.87
N ARG A 342 -32.19 4.86 -10.54
CA ARG A 342 -33.36 5.63 -10.06
C ARG A 342 -33.20 6.15 -8.63
N ASN A 343 -32.36 5.49 -7.82
CA ASN A 343 -32.13 5.85 -6.42
C ASN A 343 -30.91 6.77 -6.22
N LEU A 344 -30.03 6.93 -7.22
CA LEU A 344 -28.89 7.85 -7.24
C LEU A 344 -29.30 9.24 -7.78
#